data_AF-A0A0F9YU76-F1
#
_entry.id   AF-A0A0F9YU76-F1
#
_cell.length_a   1.000
_cell.length_b   1.000
_cell.length_c   1.000
_cell.angle_alpha   90.00
_cell.angle_beta   90.00
_cell.angle_gamma   90.00
#
_symmetry.space_group_name_H-M   'P 1'
#
loop_
_entity.id
_entity.type
_entity.pdbx_description
1 polymer ?
#
loop_
_entity_poly.entity_id
_entity_poly.type
_entity_poly.pdbx_seq_one_letter_code
_entity_poly.pdbx_strand_id
1 'polypeptide(L)'
;MNFFAKKCYGFILKTFTYKKYNIDTFYSPTTRAIHTLSLSFLHFIIFYFIKQGDKTNFFSNIEVAIIYITSLNMCNPLIKYKKYCNISKVIFLICFLLGPILHTLTKEICTDTIFFWHSICQIFYVGNSVVFFIYNKKPIRRLYKEDEVLQLEESINIPNPYRPSMVCGNVAVTIGMILLSSRFHNISSVFCFFCISLIYFTTLPNYHEKIKLHKNLVLSMLWIGMVSTLLYFFEKSLFFTLKILVMYMYGVTYLVKCVLKQ
;
A
#
# COMPACT_ATOMS: atom_id res chain seq x y z
N MET A 1 9.60 44.77 -7.93
CA MET A 1 8.81 43.56 -7.59
C MET A 1 9.57 42.21 -7.67
N ASN A 2 10.91 42.16 -7.86
CA ASN A 2 11.63 40.89 -8.10
C ASN A 2 12.78 40.55 -7.12
N PHE A 3 12.92 41.28 -6.00
CA PHE A 3 14.01 41.03 -5.03
C PHE A 3 13.56 40.15 -3.85
N PHE A 4 12.31 40.31 -3.40
CA PHE A 4 11.76 39.54 -2.27
C PHE A 4 11.47 38.08 -2.62
N ALA A 5 10.95 37.81 -3.82
CA ALA A 5 10.70 36.45 -4.31
C ALA A 5 12.02 35.66 -4.47
N LYS A 6 13.09 36.30 -4.94
CA LYS A 6 14.40 35.66 -5.12
C LYS A 6 15.11 35.36 -3.79
N LYS A 7 14.94 36.23 -2.78
CA LYS A 7 15.41 35.97 -1.41
C LYS A 7 14.61 34.86 -0.71
N CYS A 8 13.28 34.79 -0.91
CA CYS A 8 12.47 33.70 -0.36
C CYS A 8 12.80 32.36 -1.04
N TYR A 9 12.97 32.33 -2.36
CA TYR A 9 13.39 31.12 -3.08
C TYR A 9 14.80 30.67 -2.69
N GLY A 10 15.72 31.62 -2.50
CA GLY A 10 17.07 31.36 -2.01
C GLY A 10 17.12 30.88 -0.56
N PHE A 11 16.25 31.40 0.32
CA PHE A 11 16.14 30.95 1.71
C PHE A 11 15.49 29.57 1.80
N ILE A 12 14.44 29.31 1.00
CA ILE A 12 13.81 27.99 0.87
C ILE A 12 14.83 26.97 0.34
N LEU A 13 15.58 27.27 -0.73
CA LEU A 13 16.63 26.37 -1.23
C LEU A 13 17.81 26.19 -0.25
N LYS A 14 18.21 27.22 0.51
CA LYS A 14 19.25 27.09 1.54
C LYS A 14 18.78 26.32 2.78
N THR A 15 17.50 26.41 3.14
CA THR A 15 16.91 25.48 4.10
C THR A 15 16.77 24.08 3.52
N PHE A 16 16.65 23.89 2.21
CA PHE A 16 16.65 22.56 1.58
C PHE A 16 18.05 21.98 1.31
N THR A 17 19.14 22.74 1.48
CA THR A 17 20.49 22.18 1.67
C THR A 17 20.65 21.65 3.09
N TYR A 18 19.74 20.78 3.52
CA TYR A 18 19.89 20.02 4.76
C TYR A 18 21.05 19.03 4.57
N LYS A 19 22.05 19.13 5.45
CA LYS A 19 22.94 18.00 5.75
C LYS A 19 22.07 16.75 5.85
N LYS A 20 22.40 15.74 5.06
CA LYS A 20 21.69 14.47 4.95
C LYS A 20 21.73 13.76 6.31
N TYR A 21 20.82 14.10 7.22
CA TYR A 21 20.61 13.36 8.46
C TYR A 21 20.04 12.00 8.07
N ASN A 22 20.94 11.04 7.85
CA ASN A 22 20.55 9.64 7.74
C ASN A 22 19.93 9.24 9.07
N ILE A 23 18.68 8.77 9.04
CA ILE A 23 18.12 8.06 10.19
C ILE A 23 19.11 6.96 10.57
N ASP A 24 19.43 6.87 11.87
CA ASP A 24 20.27 5.82 12.45
C ASP A 24 19.82 4.46 11.88
N THR A 25 20.75 3.64 11.37
CA THR A 25 20.42 2.36 10.74
C THR A 25 19.53 1.48 11.63
N PHE A 26 19.64 1.69 12.95
CA PHE A 26 18.83 1.09 13.99
C PHE A 26 17.32 1.42 13.91
N TYR A 27 16.93 2.68 13.62
CA TYR A 27 15.52 3.09 13.55
C TYR A 27 14.89 2.89 12.17
N SER A 28 15.70 2.60 11.16
CA SER A 28 15.23 2.38 9.78
C SER A 28 14.11 1.31 9.67
N PRO A 29 14.19 0.15 10.34
CA PRO A 29 13.10 -0.84 10.35
C PRO A 29 11.79 -0.32 10.92
N THR A 30 11.84 0.39 12.05
CA THR A 30 10.67 0.99 12.71
C THR A 30 10.03 2.05 11.83
N THR A 31 10.83 2.91 11.21
CA THR A 31 10.34 3.92 10.28
C THR A 31 9.68 3.28 9.04
N ARG A 32 10.21 2.16 8.52
CA ARG A 32 9.52 1.39 7.46
C ARG A 32 8.15 0.87 7.94
N ALA A 33 8.08 0.29 9.13
CA ALA A 33 6.82 -0.22 9.68
C ALA A 33 5.78 0.90 9.84
N ILE A 34 6.19 2.07 10.33
CA ILE A 34 5.32 3.25 10.44
C ILE A 34 4.82 3.70 9.07
N HIS A 35 5.69 3.73 8.05
CA HIS A 35 5.29 4.10 6.70
C HIS A 35 4.29 3.10 6.12
N THR A 36 4.53 1.80 6.24
CA THR A 36 3.58 0.79 5.76
C THR A 36 2.27 0.83 6.53
N LEU A 37 2.30 1.06 7.85
CA LEU A 37 1.10 1.25 8.66
C LEU A 37 0.31 2.49 8.19
N SER A 38 0.99 3.61 7.96
CA SER A 38 0.34 4.84 7.47
C SER A 38 -0.32 4.64 6.10
N LEU A 39 0.20 3.74 5.26
CA LEU A 39 -0.44 3.35 4.01
C LEU A 39 -1.76 2.62 4.26
N SER A 40 -1.82 1.71 5.24
CA SER A 40 -3.07 1.04 5.62
C SER A 40 -4.11 2.04 6.13
N PHE A 41 -3.72 3.04 6.93
CA PHE A 41 -4.64 4.09 7.38
C PHE A 41 -5.14 5.00 6.25
N LEU A 42 -4.28 5.36 5.30
CA LEU A 42 -4.70 6.08 4.09
C LEU A 42 -5.68 5.26 3.24
N HIS A 43 -5.49 3.94 3.17
CA HIS A 43 -6.42 3.05 2.47
C HIS A 43 -7.81 3.06 3.10
N PHE A 44 -7.91 3.16 4.43
CA PHE A 44 -9.19 3.39 5.11
C PHE A 44 -9.85 4.71 4.72
N ILE A 45 -9.08 5.80 4.54
CA ILE A 45 -9.66 7.07 4.05
C ILE A 45 -10.24 6.89 2.65
N ILE A 46 -9.54 6.18 1.76
CA ILE A 46 -10.03 5.85 0.41
C ILE A 46 -11.34 5.05 0.50
N PHE A 47 -11.41 4.06 1.40
CA PHE A 47 -12.64 3.30 1.66
C PHE A 47 -13.80 4.21 2.08
N TYR A 48 -13.59 5.11 3.05
CA TYR A 48 -14.63 6.03 3.52
C TYR A 48 -15.11 6.97 2.42
N PHE A 49 -14.18 7.51 1.61
CA PHE A 49 -14.51 8.36 0.48
C PHE A 49 -15.39 7.63 -0.54
N ILE A 50 -15.03 6.39 -0.89
CA ILE A 50 -15.84 5.59 -1.83
C ILE A 50 -17.17 5.21 -1.20
N LYS A 51 -17.21 4.91 0.10
CA LYS A 51 -18.46 4.58 0.81
C LYS A 51 -19.43 5.76 0.84
N GLN A 52 -18.93 6.99 0.92
CA GLN A 52 -19.77 8.19 0.83
C GLN A 52 -20.36 8.35 -0.58
N GLY A 53 -19.54 8.24 -1.62
CA GLY A 53 -20.03 8.38 -3.00
C GLY A 53 -20.85 7.18 -3.51
N ASP A 54 -20.76 6.02 -2.85
CA ASP A 54 -21.63 4.87 -3.09
C ASP A 54 -23.09 5.19 -2.76
N LYS A 55 -23.35 5.94 -1.68
CA LYS A 55 -24.70 6.39 -1.32
C LYS A 55 -25.31 7.35 -2.34
N THR A 56 -24.48 8.14 -3.02
CA THR A 56 -24.91 9.12 -4.03
C THR A 56 -24.81 8.60 -5.46
N ASN A 57 -24.50 7.31 -5.64
CA ASN A 57 -24.34 6.64 -6.94
C ASN A 57 -23.33 7.32 -7.89
N PHE A 58 -22.38 8.08 -7.33
CA PHE A 58 -21.43 8.92 -8.06
C PHE A 58 -20.45 8.08 -8.90
N PHE A 59 -20.14 6.88 -8.44
CA PHE A 59 -19.12 6.02 -9.06
C PHE A 59 -19.60 5.25 -10.29
N SER A 60 -20.89 5.32 -10.65
CA SER A 60 -21.39 4.73 -11.90
C SER A 60 -20.72 5.35 -13.15
N ASN A 61 -20.57 6.67 -13.18
CA ASN A 61 -19.87 7.37 -14.26
C ASN A 61 -18.36 7.09 -14.29
N ILE A 62 -17.75 6.88 -13.11
CA ILE A 62 -16.33 6.56 -12.97
C ILE A 62 -16.06 5.12 -13.39
N GLU A 63 -16.96 4.18 -13.10
CA GLU A 63 -16.89 2.80 -13.57
C GLU A 63 -16.86 2.76 -15.09
N VAL A 64 -17.77 3.47 -15.77
CA VAL A 64 -17.80 3.54 -17.25
C VAL A 64 -16.47 4.10 -17.78
N ALA A 65 -15.92 5.14 -17.15
CA ALA A 65 -14.63 5.70 -17.53
C ALA A 65 -13.47 4.71 -17.30
N ILE A 66 -13.46 3.96 -16.19
CA ILE A 66 -12.43 2.95 -15.90
C ILE A 66 -12.56 1.76 -16.86
N ILE A 67 -13.78 1.28 -17.13
CA ILE A 67 -14.05 0.24 -18.13
C ILE A 67 -13.60 0.72 -19.51
N TYR A 68 -13.85 1.98 -19.88
CA TYR A 68 -13.43 2.55 -21.15
C TYR A 68 -11.90 2.70 -21.26
N ILE A 69 -11.24 3.20 -20.21
CA ILE A 69 -9.77 3.31 -20.16
C ILE A 69 -9.12 1.92 -20.19
N THR A 70 -9.71 0.94 -19.50
CA THR A 70 -9.20 -0.44 -19.50
C THR A 70 -9.47 -1.14 -20.83
N SER A 71 -10.64 -0.96 -21.46
CA SER A 71 -10.96 -1.53 -22.77
C SER A 71 -10.12 -0.94 -23.90
N LEU A 72 -9.91 0.39 -23.91
CA LEU A 72 -8.95 1.05 -24.82
C LEU A 72 -7.54 0.50 -24.64
N ASN A 73 -7.10 0.30 -23.40
CA ASN A 73 -5.81 -0.33 -23.13
C ASN A 73 -5.79 -1.80 -23.58
N MET A 74 -6.90 -2.55 -23.45
CA MET A 74 -7.04 -3.93 -23.94
C MET A 74 -6.90 -4.02 -25.46
N CYS A 75 -7.45 -3.07 -26.21
CA CYS A 75 -7.49 -3.02 -27.67
C CYS A 75 -6.16 -2.73 -28.37
N ASN A 76 -5.06 -2.42 -27.66
CA ASN A 76 -3.73 -2.38 -28.29
C ASN A 76 -3.12 -3.79 -28.32
N PRO A 77 -3.08 -4.48 -29.49
CA PRO A 77 -2.29 -5.69 -29.63
C PRO A 77 -0.83 -5.24 -29.81
N LEU A 78 0.04 -5.59 -28.87
CA LEU A 78 1.49 -5.46 -29.02
C LEU A 78 1.96 -6.48 -30.08
N ILE A 79 1.81 -6.10 -31.34
CA ILE A 79 2.40 -6.75 -32.51
C ILE A 79 3.82 -6.23 -32.63
N LYS A 80 4.77 -6.95 -32.01
CA LYS A 80 6.14 -7.23 -32.48
C LYS A 80 7.03 -7.57 -31.28
N TYR A 81 7.26 -8.87 -31.11
CA TYR A 81 8.25 -9.53 -30.26
C TYR A 81 7.89 -9.68 -28.76
N LYS A 82 7.66 -10.96 -28.38
CA LYS A 82 7.40 -11.54 -27.05
C LYS A 82 6.06 -11.14 -26.40
N LYS A 83 5.10 -12.07 -26.50
CA LYS A 83 3.80 -12.06 -25.80
C LYS A 83 4.00 -12.04 -24.28
N TYR A 84 3.94 -10.88 -23.68
CA TYR A 84 3.50 -10.76 -22.29
C TYR A 84 2.07 -10.20 -22.35
N CYS A 85 1.10 -11.01 -21.94
CA CYS A 85 -0.23 -10.48 -21.65
C CYS A 85 -0.01 -9.38 -20.60
N ASN A 86 -0.39 -8.13 -20.90
CA ASN A 86 -0.12 -7.03 -19.99
C ASN A 86 -0.84 -7.34 -18.68
N ILE A 87 -0.09 -7.70 -17.63
CA ILE A 87 -0.60 -8.28 -16.38
C ILE A 87 -1.71 -7.39 -15.78
N SER A 88 -1.62 -6.08 -16.01
CA SER A 88 -2.67 -5.11 -15.69
C SER A 88 -4.03 -5.48 -16.28
N LYS A 89 -4.12 -5.86 -17.56
CA LYS A 89 -5.37 -6.25 -18.25
C LYS A 89 -6.02 -7.46 -17.61
N VAL A 90 -5.23 -8.49 -17.27
CA VAL A 90 -5.72 -9.71 -16.63
C VAL A 90 -6.23 -9.41 -15.21
N ILE A 91 -5.52 -8.57 -14.46
CA ILE A 91 -5.95 -8.11 -13.14
C ILE A 91 -7.29 -7.39 -13.23
N PHE A 92 -7.47 -6.46 -14.17
CA PHE A 92 -8.73 -5.74 -14.34
C PHE A 92 -9.90 -6.65 -14.73
N LEU A 93 -9.67 -7.62 -15.62
CA LEU A 93 -10.68 -8.61 -15.99
C LEU A 93 -11.10 -9.47 -14.79
N ILE A 94 -10.14 -9.91 -13.97
CA ILE A 94 -10.41 -10.66 -12.75
C ILE A 94 -11.20 -9.79 -11.75
N CYS A 95 -10.84 -8.52 -11.58
CA CYS A 95 -11.58 -7.60 -10.72
C CYS A 95 -13.04 -7.43 -11.17
N PHE A 96 -13.26 -7.32 -12.48
CA PHE A 96 -14.59 -7.20 -13.07
C PHE A 96 -15.44 -8.46 -12.83
N LEU A 97 -14.86 -9.65 -13.07
CA LEU A 97 -15.53 -10.93 -12.83
C LEU A 97 -15.83 -11.18 -11.35
N LEU A 98 -14.94 -10.75 -10.45
CA LEU A 98 -15.10 -10.91 -9.02
C LEU A 98 -16.12 -9.93 -8.42
N GLY A 99 -16.32 -8.74 -9.00
CA GLY A 99 -17.20 -7.70 -8.47
C GLY A 99 -18.59 -8.19 -8.04
N PRO A 100 -19.36 -8.86 -8.92
CA PRO A 100 -20.68 -9.39 -8.58
C PRO A 100 -20.65 -10.42 -7.45
N ILE A 101 -19.65 -11.31 -7.45
CA ILE A 101 -19.48 -12.36 -6.45
C ILE A 101 -19.12 -11.73 -5.08
N LEU A 102 -18.25 -10.73 -5.08
CA LEU A 102 -17.86 -10.00 -3.87
C LEU A 102 -19.02 -9.22 -3.25
N HIS A 103 -19.88 -8.65 -4.09
CA HIS A 103 -21.09 -7.95 -3.65
C HIS A 103 -22.09 -8.90 -2.95
N THR A 104 -22.14 -10.18 -3.34
CA THR A 104 -23.07 -11.16 -2.76
C THR A 104 -22.51 -11.90 -1.54
N LEU A 105 -21.21 -12.20 -1.52
CA LEU A 105 -20.55 -13.13 -0.59
C LEU A 105 -20.59 -12.81 0.91
N THR A 106 -21.04 -11.63 1.32
CA THR A 106 -20.85 -11.18 2.72
C THR A 106 -22.04 -10.48 3.35
N LYS A 107 -23.18 -10.38 2.66
CA LYS A 107 -24.36 -9.63 3.15
C LYS A 107 -24.80 -10.11 4.54
N GLU A 108 -24.53 -11.36 4.86
CA GLU A 108 -24.89 -12.04 6.11
C GLU A 108 -23.88 -11.84 7.26
N ILE A 109 -22.66 -11.33 6.97
CA ILE A 109 -21.61 -11.15 7.98
C ILE A 109 -21.71 -9.76 8.60
N CYS A 110 -21.67 -9.72 9.94
CA CYS A 110 -21.64 -8.49 10.73
C CYS A 110 -20.48 -7.57 10.31
N THR A 111 -20.74 -6.26 10.27
CA THR A 111 -19.76 -5.23 9.87
C THR A 111 -18.54 -5.22 10.77
N ASP A 112 -18.73 -5.40 12.08
CA ASP A 112 -17.65 -5.27 13.06
C ASP A 112 -16.65 -6.42 12.91
N THR A 113 -17.15 -7.62 12.64
CA THR A 113 -16.36 -8.80 12.33
C THR A 113 -15.50 -8.58 11.08
N ILE A 114 -16.05 -7.95 10.05
CA ILE A 114 -15.33 -7.62 8.81
C ILE A 114 -14.20 -6.62 9.09
N PHE A 115 -14.48 -5.55 9.83
CA PHE A 115 -13.45 -4.55 10.18
C PHE A 115 -12.34 -5.14 11.05
N PHE A 116 -12.69 -6.03 11.97
CA PHE A 116 -11.72 -6.74 12.81
C PHE A 116 -10.78 -7.62 11.95
N TRP A 117 -11.33 -8.49 11.11
CA TRP A 117 -10.52 -9.34 10.23
C TRP A 117 -9.69 -8.55 9.23
N HIS A 118 -10.25 -7.47 8.68
CA HIS A 118 -9.49 -6.57 7.84
C HIS A 118 -8.28 -5.99 8.58
N SER A 119 -8.47 -5.55 9.83
CA SER A 119 -7.39 -4.98 10.64
C SER A 119 -6.28 -6.01 10.89
N ILE A 120 -6.65 -7.27 11.17
CA ILE A 120 -5.69 -8.37 11.28
C ILE A 120 -4.90 -8.56 9.98
N CYS A 121 -5.57 -8.58 8.83
CA CYS A 121 -4.93 -8.69 7.52
C CYS A 121 -3.91 -7.57 7.27
N GLN A 122 -4.23 -6.33 7.68
CA GLN A 122 -3.31 -5.19 7.56
C GLN A 122 -2.07 -5.36 8.46
N ILE A 123 -2.22 -5.89 9.67
CA ILE A 123 -1.08 -6.17 10.57
C ILE A 123 -0.14 -7.21 9.95
N PHE A 124 -0.70 -8.32 9.43
CA PHE A 124 0.10 -9.33 8.73
C PHE A 124 0.84 -8.76 7.52
N TYR A 125 0.17 -7.90 6.76
CA TYR A 125 0.78 -7.21 5.63
C TYR A 125 1.94 -6.31 6.03
N VAL A 126 1.76 -5.47 7.06
CA VAL A 126 2.81 -4.57 7.56
C VAL A 126 4.03 -5.39 8.01
N GLY A 127 3.81 -6.42 8.83
CA GLY A 127 4.87 -7.29 9.31
C GLY A 127 5.63 -7.97 8.18
N ASN A 128 4.92 -8.64 7.25
CA ASN A 128 5.54 -9.35 6.14
C ASN A 128 6.28 -8.40 5.17
N SER A 129 5.72 -7.21 4.91
CA SER A 129 6.37 -6.18 4.07
C SER A 129 7.68 -5.69 4.68
N VAL A 130 7.68 -5.38 5.98
CA VAL A 130 8.87 -4.89 6.68
C VAL A 130 9.97 -5.96 6.69
N VAL A 131 9.61 -7.20 7.02
CA VAL A 131 10.52 -8.36 6.97
C VAL A 131 11.10 -8.51 5.57
N PHE A 132 10.26 -8.52 4.54
CA PHE A 132 10.69 -8.61 3.14
C PHE A 132 11.73 -7.54 2.78
N PHE A 133 11.46 -6.26 3.06
CA PHE A 133 12.39 -5.18 2.72
C PHE A 133 13.68 -5.16 3.55
N ILE A 134 13.69 -5.75 4.75
CA ILE A 134 14.90 -5.85 5.59
C ILE A 134 15.84 -6.92 5.05
N TYR A 135 15.30 -8.10 4.76
CA TYR A 135 16.09 -9.26 4.36
C TYR A 135 16.44 -9.24 2.86
N ASN A 136 15.59 -8.63 2.02
CA ASN A 136 15.82 -8.57 0.58
C ASN A 136 16.71 -7.37 0.17
N LYS A 137 17.94 -7.31 0.72
CA LYS A 137 18.91 -6.22 0.43
C LYS A 137 19.38 -6.18 -1.02
N LYS A 138 19.20 -7.27 -1.77
CA LYS A 138 19.39 -7.37 -3.22
C LYS A 138 18.34 -8.37 -3.72
N PRO A 139 17.33 -7.97 -4.51
CA PRO A 139 16.46 -8.94 -5.16
C PRO A 139 17.34 -9.77 -6.08
N ILE A 140 17.66 -11.00 -5.68
CA ILE A 140 18.25 -11.98 -6.57
C ILE A 140 17.12 -12.32 -7.54
N ARG A 141 17.03 -11.57 -8.64
CA ARG A 141 16.18 -11.96 -9.77
C ARG A 141 16.78 -13.24 -10.31
N ARG A 142 16.25 -14.39 -9.89
CA ARG A 142 16.54 -15.66 -10.53
C ARG A 142 16.00 -15.55 -11.95
N LEU A 143 16.89 -15.60 -12.93
CA LEU A 143 16.52 -15.79 -14.32
C LEU A 143 16.19 -17.28 -14.46
N TYR A 144 14.91 -17.60 -14.50
CA TYR A 144 14.47 -18.96 -14.78
C TYR A 144 14.85 -19.32 -16.22
N LYS A 145 15.53 -20.45 -16.39
CA LYS A 145 15.77 -21.03 -17.72
C LYS A 145 14.58 -21.93 -18.08
N GLU A 146 14.24 -22.02 -19.36
CA GLU A 146 13.09 -22.80 -19.83
C GLU A 146 13.17 -24.28 -19.43
N ASP A 147 14.38 -24.82 -19.27
CA ASP A 147 14.63 -26.23 -18.93
C ASP A 147 14.78 -26.49 -17.41
N GLU A 148 14.64 -25.45 -16.58
CA GLU A 148 14.85 -25.56 -15.14
C GLU A 148 13.58 -26.07 -14.45
N VAL A 149 13.61 -27.32 -13.97
CA VAL A 149 12.52 -27.87 -13.15
C VAL A 149 12.45 -27.08 -11.85
N LEU A 150 11.38 -26.29 -11.70
CA LEU A 150 11.11 -25.54 -10.47
C LEU A 150 10.93 -26.51 -9.30
N GLN A 151 11.62 -26.24 -8.20
CA GLN A 151 11.33 -26.92 -6.93
C GLN A 151 9.88 -26.65 -6.55
N LEU A 152 9.24 -27.62 -5.89
CA LEU A 152 7.83 -27.52 -5.51
C LEU A 152 7.57 -26.24 -4.72
N GLU A 153 8.43 -25.87 -3.76
CA GLU A 153 8.23 -24.64 -3.00
C GLU A 153 8.25 -23.38 -3.88
N GLU A 154 9.05 -23.37 -4.95
CA GLU A 154 9.12 -22.25 -5.90
C GLU A 154 7.96 -22.27 -6.91
N SER A 155 7.42 -23.44 -7.27
CA SER A 155 6.33 -23.57 -8.24
C SER A 155 4.95 -23.29 -7.63
N ILE A 156 4.74 -23.62 -6.36
CA ILE A 156 3.53 -23.25 -5.61
C ILE A 156 3.73 -22.02 -4.70
N ASN A 157 4.86 -21.32 -4.86
CA ASN A 157 5.15 -20.04 -4.22
C ASN A 157 5.09 -20.10 -2.67
N ILE A 158 5.47 -21.25 -2.09
CA ILE A 158 5.63 -21.42 -0.65
C ILE A 158 6.76 -20.49 -0.19
N PRO A 159 6.58 -19.73 0.91
CA PRO A 159 7.63 -18.87 1.44
C PRO A 159 8.87 -19.69 1.80
N ASN A 160 9.96 -19.52 1.05
CA ASN A 160 11.24 -20.12 1.40
C ASN A 160 11.86 -19.32 2.58
N PRO A 161 12.25 -19.97 3.69
CA PRO A 161 12.84 -19.29 4.85
C PRO A 161 14.11 -18.50 4.51
N TYR A 162 14.84 -18.90 3.46
CA TYR A 162 16.05 -18.23 2.98
C TYR A 162 15.77 -17.14 1.92
N ARG A 163 14.53 -17.06 1.41
CA ARG A 163 14.09 -16.04 0.44
C ARG A 163 12.71 -15.51 0.86
N PRO A 164 12.67 -14.48 1.73
CA PRO A 164 11.41 -13.93 2.17
C PRO A 164 10.61 -13.45 0.95
N SER A 165 9.35 -13.86 0.90
CA SER A 165 8.42 -13.49 -0.17
C SER A 165 7.32 -12.59 0.39
N MET A 166 6.84 -11.68 -0.44
CA MET A 166 5.71 -10.80 -0.10
C MET A 166 4.36 -11.48 -0.33
N VAL A 167 4.35 -12.78 -0.67
CA VAL A 167 3.14 -13.53 -1.05
C VAL A 167 2.13 -13.54 0.09
N CYS A 168 2.56 -13.89 1.30
CA CYS A 168 1.68 -13.91 2.47
C CYS A 168 1.08 -12.53 2.77
N GLY A 169 1.88 -11.47 2.73
CA GLY A 169 1.40 -10.10 2.89
C GLY A 169 0.39 -9.70 1.81
N ASN A 170 0.68 -9.99 0.54
CA ASN A 170 -0.21 -9.66 -0.57
C ASN A 170 -1.52 -10.43 -0.53
N VAL A 171 -1.48 -11.71 -0.12
CA VAL A 171 -2.69 -12.53 0.10
C VAL A 171 -3.52 -11.95 1.25
N ALA A 172 -2.89 -11.59 2.37
CA ALA A 172 -3.57 -10.98 3.51
C ALA A 172 -4.27 -9.68 3.10
N VAL A 173 -3.59 -8.77 2.39
CA VAL A 173 -4.23 -7.54 1.89
C VAL A 173 -5.35 -7.86 0.91
N THR A 174 -5.18 -8.84 0.02
CA THR A 174 -6.23 -9.23 -0.94
C THR A 174 -7.50 -9.70 -0.23
N ILE A 175 -7.36 -10.53 0.79
CA ILE A 175 -8.47 -10.95 1.65
C ILE A 175 -9.08 -9.73 2.36
N GLY A 176 -8.25 -8.85 2.93
CA GLY A 176 -8.71 -7.61 3.56
C GLY A 176 -9.49 -6.70 2.61
N MET A 177 -9.01 -6.53 1.38
CA MET A 177 -9.67 -5.74 0.33
C MET A 177 -11.03 -6.36 -0.02
N ILE A 178 -11.08 -7.68 -0.24
CA ILE A 178 -12.31 -8.43 -0.50
C ILE A 178 -13.34 -8.17 0.61
N LEU A 179 -12.91 -8.30 1.87
CA LEU A 179 -13.76 -8.08 3.05
C LEU A 179 -14.33 -6.66 3.09
N LEU A 180 -13.53 -5.62 2.82
CA LEU A 180 -14.03 -4.23 2.79
C LEU A 180 -14.91 -3.93 1.57
N SER A 181 -14.52 -4.38 0.37
CA SER A 181 -15.28 -4.16 -0.87
C SER A 181 -16.72 -4.64 -0.74
N SER A 182 -16.91 -5.71 0.02
CA SER A 182 -18.19 -6.33 0.28
C SER A 182 -19.20 -5.45 1.03
N ARG A 183 -18.79 -4.29 1.54
CA ARG A 183 -19.64 -3.32 2.26
C ARG A 183 -20.26 -2.25 1.37
N PHE A 184 -19.95 -2.22 0.08
CA PHE A 184 -20.60 -1.31 -0.85
C PHE A 184 -21.92 -1.89 -1.37
N HIS A 185 -22.89 -1.01 -1.59
CA HIS A 185 -24.20 -1.35 -2.13
C HIS A 185 -24.18 -1.48 -3.65
N ASN A 186 -23.38 -0.66 -4.34
CA ASN A 186 -23.29 -0.71 -5.80
C ASN A 186 -22.08 -1.53 -6.25
N ILE A 187 -22.31 -2.41 -7.23
CA ILE A 187 -21.27 -3.23 -7.87
C ILE A 187 -20.16 -2.34 -8.45
N SER A 188 -20.51 -1.17 -8.99
CA SER A 188 -19.60 -0.15 -9.50
C SER A 188 -18.56 0.28 -8.46
N SER A 189 -19.02 0.51 -7.22
CA SER A 189 -18.18 0.92 -6.09
C SER A 189 -17.28 -0.22 -5.63
N VAL A 190 -17.79 -1.46 -5.62
CA VAL A 190 -17.00 -2.68 -5.35
C VAL A 190 -15.84 -2.79 -6.34
N PHE A 191 -16.12 -2.66 -7.64
CA PHE A 191 -15.13 -2.75 -8.70
C PHE A 191 -14.08 -1.62 -8.59
N CYS A 192 -14.53 -0.38 -8.44
CA CYS A 192 -13.65 0.79 -8.34
C CYS A 192 -12.72 0.68 -7.12
N PHE A 193 -13.27 0.34 -5.95
CA PHE A 193 -12.47 0.20 -4.74
C PHE A 193 -11.46 -0.92 -4.86
N PHE A 194 -11.85 -2.09 -5.38
CA PHE A 194 -10.95 -3.23 -5.51
C PHE A 194 -9.77 -2.93 -6.46
N CYS A 195 -10.05 -2.28 -7.61
CA CYS A 195 -9.02 -1.86 -8.55
C CYS A 195 -8.05 -0.82 -7.95
N ILE A 196 -8.58 0.23 -7.32
CA ILE A 196 -7.76 1.27 -6.69
C ILE A 196 -6.89 0.66 -5.59
N SER A 197 -7.45 -0.24 -4.79
CA SER A 197 -6.75 -0.88 -3.68
C SER A 197 -5.60 -1.77 -4.16
N LEU A 198 -5.80 -2.54 -5.24
CA LEU A 198 -4.74 -3.35 -5.83
C LEU A 198 -3.58 -2.50 -6.36
N ILE A 199 -3.89 -1.41 -7.08
CA ILE A 199 -2.87 -0.47 -7.55
C ILE A 199 -2.16 0.16 -6.35
N TYR A 200 -2.91 0.58 -5.34
CA TYR A 200 -2.40 1.24 -4.15
C TYR A 200 -1.36 0.38 -3.41
N PHE A 201 -1.72 -0.85 -3.05
CA PHE A 201 -0.84 -1.75 -2.29
C PHE A 201 0.30 -2.36 -3.10
N THR A 202 0.21 -2.38 -4.44
CA THR A 202 1.32 -2.82 -5.29
C THR A 202 2.31 -1.71 -5.61
N THR A 203 1.86 -0.46 -5.75
CA THR A 203 2.71 0.65 -6.23
C THR A 203 3.32 1.48 -5.11
N LEU A 204 2.55 1.91 -4.10
CA LEU A 204 3.03 2.83 -3.07
C LEU A 204 4.18 2.27 -2.21
N PRO A 205 4.11 1.04 -1.68
CA PRO A 205 5.20 0.49 -0.88
C PRO A 205 6.51 0.41 -1.67
N ASN A 206 6.42 0.00 -2.94
CA ASN A 206 7.56 -0.05 -3.85
C ASN A 206 8.14 1.34 -4.13
N TYR A 207 7.28 2.36 -4.25
CA TYR A 207 7.71 3.75 -4.42
C TYR A 207 8.43 4.28 -3.16
N HIS A 208 7.88 4.03 -1.97
CA HIS A 208 8.52 4.40 -0.69
C HIS A 208 9.91 3.78 -0.53
N GLU A 209 10.06 2.52 -0.93
CA GLU A 209 11.34 1.82 -0.83
C GLU A 209 12.35 2.35 -1.85
N LYS A 210 11.93 2.65 -3.11
CA LYS A 210 12.80 3.24 -4.15
C LYS A 210 13.38 4.59 -3.72
N ILE A 211 12.56 5.46 -3.13
CA ILE A 211 13.00 6.78 -2.65
C ILE A 211 13.77 6.68 -1.33
N LYS A 212 13.78 5.50 -0.70
CA LYS A 212 14.38 5.27 0.62
C LYS A 212 13.79 6.24 1.65
N LEU A 213 12.46 6.43 1.59
CA LEU A 213 11.72 7.36 2.47
C LEU A 213 12.11 7.13 3.93
N HIS A 214 12.19 5.87 4.34
CA HIS A 214 12.55 5.41 5.68
C HIS A 214 13.96 5.77 6.17
N LYS A 215 14.87 6.24 5.29
CA LYS A 215 16.22 6.69 5.66
C LYS A 215 16.31 8.21 5.81
N ASN A 216 15.36 8.94 5.25
CA ASN A 216 15.33 10.40 5.29
C ASN A 216 14.32 10.87 6.34
N LEU A 217 14.81 11.47 7.41
CA LEU A 217 13.99 11.94 8.53
C LEU A 217 12.98 13.00 8.09
N VAL A 218 13.42 13.98 7.30
CA VAL A 218 12.57 15.10 6.86
C VAL A 218 11.43 14.58 5.99
N LEU A 219 11.74 13.75 4.99
CA LEU A 219 10.71 13.15 4.13
C LEU A 219 9.77 12.25 4.92
N SER A 220 10.30 11.49 5.90
CA SER A 220 9.47 10.65 6.76
C SER A 220 8.50 11.46 7.61
N MET A 221 8.97 12.56 8.22
CA MET A 221 8.13 13.47 9.00
C MET A 221 7.09 14.17 8.14
N LEU A 222 7.44 14.62 6.93
CA LEU A 222 6.50 15.23 5.98
C LEU A 222 5.41 14.24 5.57
N TRP A 223 5.79 13.00 5.26
CA TRP A 223 4.84 11.94 4.92
C TRP A 223 3.86 11.65 6.07
N ILE A 224 4.39 11.37 7.27
CA ILE A 224 3.57 11.10 8.45
C ILE A 224 2.69 12.32 8.77
N GLY A 225 3.22 13.54 8.62
CA GLY A 225 2.47 14.79 8.78
C GLY A 225 1.29 14.89 7.82
N MET A 226 1.52 14.64 6.52
CA MET A 226 0.48 14.64 5.49
C MET A 226 -0.61 13.59 5.76
N VAL A 227 -0.22 12.37 6.13
CA VAL A 227 -1.20 11.32 6.47
C VAL A 227 -1.99 11.71 7.72
N SER A 228 -1.31 12.28 8.71
CA SER A 228 -1.95 12.70 9.97
C SER A 228 -2.94 13.83 9.75
N THR A 229 -2.63 14.83 8.91
CA THR A 229 -3.57 15.92 8.62
C THR A 229 -4.79 15.40 7.88
N LEU A 230 -4.61 14.53 6.88
CA LEU A 230 -5.72 13.88 6.18
C LEU A 230 -6.63 13.10 7.15
N LEU A 231 -6.05 12.26 8.02
CA LEU A 231 -6.82 11.51 9.00
C LEU A 231 -7.56 12.43 9.98
N TYR A 232 -6.94 13.53 10.41
CA TYR A 232 -7.58 14.48 11.32
C TYR A 232 -8.83 15.13 10.70
N PHE A 233 -8.79 15.45 9.40
CA PHE A 233 -9.94 16.02 8.69
C PHE A 233 -11.05 15.02 8.41
N PHE A 234 -10.70 13.76 8.10
CA PHE A 234 -11.69 12.74 7.74
C PHE A 234 -12.28 12.01 8.96
N GLU A 235 -11.45 11.53 9.88
CA GLU A 235 -11.86 10.62 10.95
C GLU A 235 -10.91 10.73 12.15
N LYS A 236 -11.29 11.56 13.15
CA LYS A 236 -10.44 11.87 14.32
C LYS A 236 -10.04 10.62 15.11
N SER A 237 -10.91 9.61 15.17
CA SER A 237 -10.64 8.34 15.85
C SER A 237 -9.40 7.64 15.27
N LEU A 238 -9.34 7.51 13.95
CA LEU A 238 -8.22 6.91 13.23
C LEU A 238 -6.93 7.72 13.39
N PHE A 239 -7.03 9.05 13.44
CA PHE A 239 -5.88 9.92 13.72
C PHE A 239 -5.24 9.59 15.08
N PHE A 240 -6.04 9.52 16.15
CA PHE A 240 -5.53 9.22 17.48
C PHE A 240 -4.93 7.81 17.55
N THR A 241 -5.58 6.82 16.92
CA THR A 241 -5.06 5.45 16.85
C THR A 241 -3.69 5.40 16.16
N LEU A 242 -3.53 6.08 15.01
CA LEU A 242 -2.23 6.14 14.34
C LEU A 242 -1.16 6.78 15.22
N LYS A 243 -1.47 7.89 15.91
CA LYS A 243 -0.50 8.57 16.79
C LYS A 243 -0.05 7.68 17.95
N ILE A 244 -0.98 6.98 18.60
CA ILE A 244 -0.67 6.04 19.68
C ILE A 244 0.25 4.93 19.17
N LEU A 245 -0.07 4.34 18.02
CA LEU A 245 0.76 3.27 17.42
C LEU A 245 2.16 3.76 17.04
N VAL A 246 2.29 4.96 16.49
CA VAL A 246 3.59 5.57 16.16
C VAL A 246 4.41 5.82 17.43
N MET A 247 3.81 6.38 18.47
CA MET A 247 4.51 6.60 19.75
C MET A 247 4.93 5.28 20.40
N TYR A 248 4.05 4.28 20.38
CA TYR A 248 4.35 2.94 20.89
C TYR A 248 5.54 2.31 20.15
N MET A 249 5.53 2.30 18.81
CA MET A 249 6.61 1.72 18.02
C MET A 249 7.96 2.41 18.26
N TYR A 250 8.00 3.75 18.29
CA TYR A 250 9.25 4.45 18.61
C TYR A 250 9.69 4.25 20.06
N GLY A 251 8.75 4.21 21.01
CA GLY A 251 9.02 3.95 22.43
C GLY A 251 9.65 2.58 22.65
N VAL A 252 9.07 1.52 22.06
CA VAL A 252 9.64 0.17 22.12
C VAL A 252 11.03 0.13 21.50
N THR A 253 11.23 0.72 20.32
CA THR A 253 12.56 0.75 19.68
C THR A 253 13.58 1.50 20.52
N TYR A 254 13.20 2.59 21.19
CA TYR A 254 14.07 3.33 22.09
C TYR A 254 14.47 2.49 23.31
N LEU A 255 13.51 1.82 23.96
CA LEU A 255 13.80 0.91 25.09
C LEU A 255 14.74 -0.22 24.68
N VAL A 256 14.50 -0.86 23.54
CA VAL A 256 15.38 -1.91 23.00
C VAL A 256 16.80 -1.37 22.76
N LYS A 257 16.94 -0.14 22.24
CA LYS A 257 18.25 0.50 22.06
C LYS A 257 18.97 0.74 23.38
N CYS A 258 18.25 1.11 24.44
CA CYS A 258 18.81 1.33 25.76
C CYS A 258 19.29 0.02 26.39
N VAL A 259 18.49 -1.05 26.29
CA VAL A 259 18.86 -2.39 26.82
C VAL A 259 20.06 -2.97 26.09
N LEU A 260 20.10 -2.88 24.76
CA LEU A 260 21.22 -3.42 23.95
C LEU A 260 22.53 -2.62 24.05
N LYS A 261 22.52 -1.44 24.69
CA LYS A 261 23.71 -0.62 24.92
C LYS A 261 24.36 -0.86 26.29
N GLN A 262 23.73 -1.66 27.16
CA GLN A 262 24.31 -2.18 28.40
C GLN A 262 25.09 -3.45 28.10
#